data_AF-A0A1S2MFB9-F1
#
_entry.id   AF-A0A1S2MFB9-F1
#
_cell.length_a   1.000
_cell.length_b   1.000
_cell.length_c   1.000
_cell.angle_alpha   90.00
_cell.angle_beta   90.00
_cell.angle_gamma   90.00
#
_symmetry.space_group_name_H-M   'P 1'
#
loop_
_entity.id
_entity.type
_entity.pdbx_description
1 polymer ?
#
loop_
_entity_poly.entity_id
_entity_poly.type
_entity_poly.pdbx_seq_one_letter_code
_entity_poly.pdbx_strand_id
1 'polypeptide(L)'
;MQEELPINWLKPKNDFVFKLLFGSEDEGSNQLLLAFLNDVLDVPEGQSLAKVEILNPNLNKKFLKDKEAILDVRARVVGLGYINVEIQLTNQKNIHKRSLFYASRLYEGQLGEKGKYRTLTKVVAINLIDFNYFQSEDYRRCFGLKEDGTLEPFPDDLMKLHFFEMPKFRALDKNGKIATNDRMAKWLRFLTNTDDTRWEEMAKQDPMLELSVEKLRLASMDPEIRMQYEAREKALRDIESIRDDALEEGKLEGKLEGKEEGKEEVAQTMLREGMEISFVIRMTGLSREVVENLASKLKS
;
A
#
# COMPACT_ATOMS: atom_id res chain seq x y z
N MET A 1 -9.02 -3.64 44.39
CA MET A 1 -8.68 -3.79 42.96
C MET A 1 -9.28 -2.60 42.26
N GLN A 2 -8.46 -1.66 41.79
CA GLN A 2 -8.93 -0.70 40.79
C GLN A 2 -9.26 -1.51 39.54
N GLU A 3 -10.51 -1.47 39.08
CA GLU A 3 -10.85 -1.91 37.74
C GLU A 3 -10.09 -0.99 36.79
N GLU A 4 -9.00 -1.48 36.21
CA GLU A 4 -8.35 -0.80 35.09
C GLU A 4 -9.40 -0.70 33.99
N LEU A 5 -9.79 0.53 33.65
CA LEU A 5 -10.67 0.77 32.51
C LEU A 5 -10.09 0.06 31.28
N PRO A 6 -10.93 -0.59 30.46
CA PRO A 6 -10.44 -1.31 29.29
C PRO A 6 -9.65 -0.33 28.40
N ILE A 7 -8.39 -0.67 28.14
CA ILE A 7 -7.53 0.09 27.24
C ILE A 7 -8.19 0.11 25.87
N ASN A 8 -8.42 1.30 25.32
CA ASN A 8 -8.92 1.44 23.96
C ASN A 8 -7.72 1.34 23.01
N TRP A 9 -7.40 0.17 22.49
CA TRP A 9 -6.14 -0.01 21.77
C TRP A 9 -6.11 0.75 20.43
N LEU A 10 -4.99 1.41 20.14
CA LEU A 10 -4.72 1.92 18.81
C LEU A 10 -4.50 0.76 17.83
N LYS A 11 -4.83 0.97 16.56
CA LYS A 11 -4.62 -0.06 15.54
C LYS A 11 -3.18 0.01 15.00
N PRO A 12 -2.36 -1.04 15.18
CA PRO A 12 -0.95 -1.00 14.76
C PRO A 12 -0.74 -0.94 13.24
N LYS A 13 -1.73 -1.33 12.43
CA LYS A 13 -1.70 -1.14 10.97
C LYS A 13 -1.96 0.29 10.49
N ASN A 14 -2.43 1.19 11.37
CA ASN A 14 -2.54 2.60 11.01
C ASN A 14 -1.13 3.18 10.78
N ASP A 15 -0.95 3.98 9.74
CA ASP A 15 0.38 4.43 9.32
C ASP A 15 1.07 5.28 10.38
N PHE A 16 0.33 6.13 11.10
CA PHE A 16 0.86 6.90 12.21
C PHE A 16 1.33 6.01 13.36
N VAL A 17 0.53 5.03 13.75
CA VAL A 17 0.88 4.08 14.83
C VAL A 17 2.07 3.22 14.42
N PHE A 18 2.11 2.74 13.18
CA PHE A 18 3.22 1.97 12.67
C PHE A 18 4.54 2.76 12.74
N LYS A 19 4.52 4.04 12.33
CA LYS A 19 5.68 4.95 12.46
C LYS A 19 6.10 5.13 13.91
N LEU A 20 5.15 5.31 14.82
CA LEU A 20 5.45 5.45 16.24
C LEU A 20 6.15 4.21 16.79
N LEU A 21 5.71 3.01 16.39
CA LEU A 21 6.26 1.75 16.87
C LEU A 21 7.63 1.41 16.24
N PHE A 22 7.77 1.53 14.93
CA PHE A 22 8.94 1.04 14.18
C PHE A 22 9.85 2.14 13.62
N GLY A 23 9.44 3.40 13.67
CA GLY A 23 10.12 4.53 13.03
C GLY A 23 10.48 5.68 13.97
N SER A 24 10.27 5.55 15.28
CA SER A 24 10.70 6.55 16.26
C SER A 24 12.20 6.45 16.52
N GLU A 25 12.86 7.59 16.77
CA GLU A 25 14.30 7.66 17.09
C GLU A 25 14.59 7.25 18.55
N ASP A 26 14.10 6.08 18.96
CA ASP A 26 14.35 5.48 20.28
C ASP A 26 14.83 4.03 20.18
N GLU A 27 15.46 3.54 21.24
CA GLU A 27 16.06 2.20 21.28
C GLU A 27 15.01 1.09 21.06
N GLY A 28 13.81 1.23 21.62
CA GLY A 28 12.75 0.25 21.47
C GLY A 28 12.29 0.12 20.01
N SER A 29 12.11 1.24 19.31
CA SER A 29 11.78 1.24 17.88
C SER A 29 12.90 0.65 17.01
N ASN A 30 14.17 0.92 17.33
CA ASN A 30 15.29 0.30 16.63
C ASN A 30 15.31 -1.23 16.83
N GLN A 31 15.07 -1.71 18.05
CA GLN A 31 14.99 -3.15 18.34
C GLN A 31 13.84 -3.82 17.59
N LEU A 32 12.65 -3.22 17.61
CA LEU A 32 11.48 -3.72 16.89
C LEU A 32 11.72 -3.75 15.38
N LEU A 33 12.24 -2.67 14.81
CA LEU A 33 12.54 -2.61 13.38
C LEU A 33 13.62 -3.64 13.01
N LEU A 34 14.67 -3.80 13.80
CA LEU A 34 15.71 -4.77 13.53
C LEU A 34 15.16 -6.20 13.52
N ALA A 35 14.35 -6.56 14.51
CA ALA A 35 13.71 -7.88 14.59
C ALA A 35 12.77 -8.11 13.42
N PHE A 36 11.92 -7.11 13.11
CA PHE A 36 11.03 -7.13 11.95
C PHE A 36 11.78 -7.37 10.64
N LEU A 37 12.89 -6.65 10.41
CA LEU A 37 13.68 -6.78 9.19
C LEU A 37 14.38 -8.13 9.07
N ASN A 38 14.88 -8.68 10.18
CA ASN A 38 15.47 -10.03 10.18
C ASN A 38 14.43 -11.09 9.78
N ASP A 39 13.18 -10.95 10.22
CA ASP A 39 12.09 -11.88 9.90
C ASP A 39 11.56 -11.67 8.47
N VAL A 40 11.34 -10.42 8.03
CA VAL A 40 10.83 -10.08 6.69
C VAL A 40 11.74 -10.53 5.56
N LEU A 41 13.05 -10.46 5.78
CA LEU A 41 14.08 -10.77 4.79
C LEU A 41 14.59 -12.21 4.89
N ASP A 42 13.99 -13.05 5.74
CA ASP A 42 14.42 -14.41 6.04
C ASP A 42 15.93 -14.51 6.25
N VAL A 43 16.49 -13.60 7.05
CA VAL A 43 17.94 -13.59 7.29
C VAL A 43 18.33 -14.94 7.89
N PRO A 44 19.25 -15.71 7.26
CA PRO A 44 19.53 -17.08 7.65
C PRO A 44 19.97 -17.19 9.11
N GLU A 45 19.61 -18.29 9.78
CA GLU A 45 20.06 -18.56 11.15
C GLU A 45 21.60 -18.53 11.23
N GLY A 46 22.13 -17.83 12.24
CA GLY A 46 23.57 -17.58 12.38
C GLY A 46 24.07 -16.34 11.61
N GLN A 47 23.24 -15.76 10.75
CA GLN A 47 23.40 -14.40 10.24
C GLN A 47 22.36 -13.50 10.90
N SER A 48 22.72 -12.25 11.16
CA SER A 48 21.78 -11.27 11.66
C SER A 48 22.16 -9.90 11.11
N LEU A 49 21.15 -9.10 10.79
CA LEU A 49 21.37 -7.68 10.61
C LEU A 49 21.90 -7.15 11.95
N ALA A 50 23.15 -6.70 11.97
CA ALA A 50 23.83 -6.36 13.22
C ALA A 50 23.29 -5.07 13.83
N LYS A 51 22.90 -4.11 12.99
CA LYS A 51 22.45 -2.80 13.41
C LYS A 51 21.56 -2.16 12.35
N VAL A 52 20.46 -1.57 12.81
CA VAL A 52 19.61 -0.66 12.03
C VAL A 52 19.78 0.75 12.58
N GLU A 53 19.77 1.72 11.68
CA GLU A 53 19.73 3.14 11.97
C GLU A 53 18.47 3.69 11.31
N ILE A 54 17.48 4.10 12.10
CA ILE A 54 16.31 4.83 11.61
C ILE A 54 16.78 6.22 11.15
N LEU A 55 16.38 6.59 9.94
CA LEU A 55 16.75 7.84 9.29
C LEU A 55 15.52 8.73 9.13
N ASN A 56 15.76 10.03 8.97
CA ASN A 56 14.70 10.96 8.63
C ASN A 56 13.91 10.49 7.37
N PRO A 57 12.58 10.34 7.46
CA PRO A 57 11.75 9.80 6.39
C PRO A 57 11.61 10.74 5.19
N ASN A 58 11.92 12.03 5.35
CA ASN A 58 11.84 13.01 4.29
C ASN A 58 12.98 12.81 3.29
N LEU A 59 12.63 12.50 2.04
CA LEU A 59 13.59 12.52 0.93
C LEU A 59 13.75 13.98 0.48
N ASN A 60 14.89 14.60 0.82
CA ASN A 60 15.19 16.01 0.56
C ASN A 60 14.82 16.45 -0.87
N LYS A 61 14.19 17.62 -0.98
CA LYS A 61 13.92 18.32 -2.25
C LYS A 61 15.26 18.76 -2.87
N LYS A 62 15.61 18.24 -4.05
CA LYS A 62 16.59 18.93 -4.92
C LYS A 62 15.94 20.11 -5.65
N PHE A 63 14.62 20.10 -5.85
CA PHE A 63 13.88 21.18 -6.51
C PHE A 63 12.52 21.50 -5.84
N LEU A 64 12.11 22.78 -5.87
CA LEU A 64 10.85 23.30 -5.30
C LEU A 64 9.56 22.65 -5.83
N LYS A 65 9.62 21.96 -6.98
CA LYS A 65 8.48 21.30 -7.65
C LYS A 65 8.46 19.77 -7.52
N ASP A 66 9.43 19.16 -6.84
CA ASP A 66 9.45 17.71 -6.66
C ASP A 66 8.24 17.25 -5.83
N LYS A 67 7.58 16.16 -6.26
CA LYS A 67 6.59 15.47 -5.42
C LYS A 67 7.28 15.06 -4.12
N GLU A 68 6.75 15.52 -3.00
CA GLU A 68 7.28 15.22 -1.68
C GLU A 68 7.08 13.72 -1.41
N ALA A 69 8.19 13.00 -1.32
CA ALA A 69 8.22 11.59 -0.96
C ALA A 69 8.61 11.48 0.52
N ILE A 70 7.61 11.29 1.36
CA ILE A 70 7.77 11.03 2.80
C ILE A 70 7.55 9.53 2.98
N LEU A 71 8.59 8.84 3.43
CA LEU A 71 8.54 7.41 3.70
C LEU A 71 7.87 7.14 5.05
N ASP A 72 7.32 5.96 5.27
CA ASP A 72 6.82 5.62 6.61
C ASP A 72 8.00 5.31 7.54
N VAL A 73 8.86 4.36 7.16
CA VAL A 73 10.11 4.11 7.87
C VAL A 73 11.25 4.03 6.87
N ARG A 74 12.23 4.92 7.04
CA ARG A 74 13.49 4.88 6.32
C ARG A 74 14.57 4.39 7.26
N ALA A 75 15.36 3.41 6.82
CA ALA A 75 16.44 2.89 7.63
C ALA A 75 17.69 2.57 6.82
N ARG A 76 18.82 2.57 7.50
CA ARG A 76 20.09 2.02 7.01
C ARG A 76 20.44 0.80 7.83
N VAL A 77 20.80 -0.28 7.15
CA VAL A 77 21.22 -1.52 7.78
C VAL A 77 22.65 -1.83 7.41
N VAL A 78 23.49 -2.02 8.42
CA VAL A 78 24.92 -2.33 8.25
C VAL A 78 25.07 -3.68 7.54
N GLY A 79 25.84 -3.70 6.45
CA GLY A 79 26.09 -4.90 5.64
C GLY A 79 25.00 -5.22 4.60
N LEU A 80 23.89 -4.48 4.57
CA LEU A 80 22.83 -4.66 3.57
C LEU A 80 22.66 -3.43 2.69
N GLY A 81 22.39 -2.26 3.27
CA GLY A 81 22.11 -1.04 2.51
C GLY A 81 20.94 -0.25 3.10
N TYR A 82 20.11 0.32 2.24
CA TYR A 82 18.98 1.16 2.65
C TYR A 82 17.67 0.41 2.54
N ILE A 83 16.79 0.64 3.51
CA ILE A 83 15.48 0.03 3.57
C ILE A 83 14.40 1.12 3.65
N ASN A 84 13.34 0.90 2.91
CA ASN A 84 12.08 1.61 3.04
C ASN A 84 11.01 0.63 3.50
N VAL A 85 10.25 0.95 4.54
CA VAL A 85 9.04 0.20 4.93
C VAL A 85 7.86 1.15 4.79
N GLU A 86 6.83 0.68 4.08
CA GLU A 86 5.59 1.41 3.78
C GLU A 86 4.40 0.58 4.24
N ILE A 87 3.39 1.22 4.81
CA ILE A 87 2.10 0.60 5.12
C ILE A 87 0.97 1.38 4.44
N GLN A 88 0.12 0.68 3.69
CA GLN A 88 -0.97 1.30 2.95
C GLN A 88 -2.28 0.55 3.16
N LEU A 89 -3.28 1.25 3.70
CA LEU A 89 -4.60 0.68 3.94
C LEU A 89 -5.54 0.79 2.73
N THR A 90 -5.42 1.88 1.97
CA THR A 90 -6.29 2.17 0.81
C THR A 90 -5.62 1.91 -0.53
N ASN A 91 -6.31 1.21 -1.43
CA ASN A 91 -5.80 0.88 -2.75
C ASN A 91 -5.96 2.05 -3.75
N GLN A 92 -4.87 2.77 -4.03
CA GLN A 92 -4.81 3.83 -5.05
C GLN A 92 -4.45 3.29 -6.47
N LYS A 93 -4.42 1.97 -6.66
CA LYS A 93 -4.13 1.25 -7.91
C LYS A 93 -2.75 1.53 -8.53
N ASN A 94 -1.85 2.19 -7.82
CA ASN A 94 -0.52 2.61 -8.32
C ASN A 94 0.65 2.22 -7.39
N ILE A 95 0.43 1.35 -6.40
CA ILE A 95 1.43 1.04 -5.36
C ILE A 95 2.74 0.49 -5.94
N HIS A 96 2.70 -0.33 -6.99
CA HIS A 96 3.90 -0.82 -7.69
C HIS A 96 4.76 0.34 -8.24
N LYS A 97 4.14 1.35 -8.86
CA LYS A 97 4.83 2.52 -9.39
C LYS A 97 5.38 3.39 -8.27
N ARG A 98 4.60 3.60 -7.20
CA ARG A 98 5.00 4.40 -6.05
C ARG A 98 6.19 3.76 -5.32
N SER A 99 6.12 2.45 -5.08
CA SER A 99 7.18 1.69 -4.45
C SER A 99 8.48 1.73 -5.26
N LEU A 100 8.40 1.51 -6.58
CA LEU A 100 9.56 1.63 -7.46
C LEU A 100 10.13 3.05 -7.47
N PHE A 101 9.28 4.08 -7.52
CA PHE A 101 9.70 5.48 -7.48
C PHE A 101 10.44 5.79 -6.16
N TYR A 102 9.90 5.38 -5.01
CA TYR A 102 10.55 5.59 -3.71
C TYR A 102 11.86 4.82 -3.58
N ALA A 103 11.89 3.55 -4.01
CA ALA A 103 13.12 2.76 -4.02
C ALA A 103 14.20 3.40 -4.92
N SER A 104 13.82 3.89 -6.09
CA SER A 104 14.72 4.58 -7.02
C SER A 104 15.24 5.90 -6.45
N ARG A 105 14.38 6.69 -5.81
CA ARG A 105 14.77 7.93 -5.11
C ARG A 105 15.70 7.66 -3.93
N LEU A 106 15.46 6.58 -3.19
CA LEU A 106 16.33 6.17 -2.10
C LEU A 106 17.70 5.72 -2.61
N TYR A 107 17.75 5.02 -3.76
CA TYR A 107 18.99 4.62 -4.42
C TYR A 107 19.78 5.83 -4.95
N GLU A 108 19.10 6.74 -5.65
CA GLU A 108 19.69 8.00 -6.16
C GLU A 108 20.21 8.88 -5.01
N GLY A 109 19.45 8.98 -3.92
CA GLY A 109 19.79 9.79 -2.75
C GLY A 109 21.02 9.31 -1.97
N GLN A 110 21.56 8.13 -2.25
CA GLN A 110 22.83 7.68 -1.68
C GLN A 110 24.03 8.47 -2.24
N LEU A 111 23.91 8.98 -3.47
CA LEU A 111 24.98 9.68 -4.15
C LEU A 111 24.89 11.19 -3.86
N GLY A 112 25.78 11.68 -2.99
CA GLY A 112 26.04 13.12 -2.85
C GLY A 112 26.76 13.68 -4.08
N GLU A 113 26.94 15.00 -4.16
CA GLU A 113 27.55 15.71 -5.32
C GLU A 113 28.92 15.17 -5.76
N LYS A 114 29.68 14.56 -4.84
CA LYS A 114 31.00 13.96 -5.10
C LYS A 114 31.06 12.45 -4.85
N GLY A 115 29.90 11.79 -4.73
CA GLY A 115 29.79 10.36 -4.49
C GLY A 115 30.33 9.54 -5.67
N LYS A 116 30.82 8.32 -5.39
CA LYS A 116 31.33 7.40 -6.42
C LYS A 116 30.33 6.28 -6.61
N TYR A 117 29.97 5.93 -7.85
CA TYR A 117 28.98 4.86 -8.13
C TYR A 117 29.29 3.52 -7.45
N ARG A 118 30.58 3.17 -7.31
CA ARG A 118 31.03 1.97 -6.58
C ARG A 118 30.66 1.92 -5.09
N THR A 119 30.18 3.01 -4.51
CA THR A 119 29.72 3.04 -3.11
C THR A 119 28.22 2.87 -2.98
N LEU A 120 27.49 2.73 -4.10
CA LEU A 120 26.06 2.46 -4.07
C LEU A 120 25.80 1.10 -3.45
N THR A 121 24.85 1.06 -2.54
CA THR A 121 24.44 -0.14 -1.82
C THR A 121 23.00 -0.50 -2.17
N LYS A 122 22.63 -1.73 -1.85
CA LYS A 122 21.30 -2.28 -2.13
C LYS A 122 20.19 -1.44 -1.48
N VAL A 123 19.06 -1.35 -2.18
CA VAL A 123 17.81 -0.80 -1.67
C VAL A 123 16.77 -1.91 -1.56
N VAL A 124 16.13 -2.00 -0.40
CA VAL A 124 14.99 -2.90 -0.18
C VAL A 124 13.77 -2.07 0.16
N ALA A 125 12.70 -2.17 -0.64
CA ALA A 125 11.41 -1.58 -0.31
C ALA A 125 10.47 -2.68 0.18
N ILE A 126 9.89 -2.52 1.37
CA ILE A 126 8.93 -3.42 1.99
C ILE A 126 7.59 -2.71 2.01
N ASN A 127 6.58 -3.30 1.38
CA ASN A 127 5.24 -2.71 1.26
C ASN A 127 4.24 -3.63 1.95
N LEU A 128 3.70 -3.18 3.07
CA LEU A 128 2.63 -3.83 3.81
C LEU A 128 1.30 -3.23 3.33
N ILE A 129 0.44 -4.03 2.70
CA ILE A 129 -0.79 -3.51 2.08
C ILE A 129 -2.04 -4.22 2.60
N ASP A 130 -3.07 -3.46 2.94
CA ASP A 130 -4.35 -4.01 3.45
C ASP A 130 -5.40 -4.22 2.35
N PHE A 131 -4.93 -4.50 1.13
CA PHE A 131 -5.77 -4.78 -0.03
C PHE A 131 -5.11 -5.81 -0.95
N ASN A 132 -5.91 -6.50 -1.75
CA ASN A 132 -5.40 -7.38 -2.80
C ASN A 132 -4.96 -6.53 -4.00
N TYR A 133 -3.75 -6.81 -4.48
CA TYR A 133 -3.08 -6.14 -5.58
C TYR A 133 -2.61 -7.10 -6.66
N PHE A 134 -2.03 -8.24 -6.28
CA PHE A 134 -1.56 -9.25 -7.23
C PHE A 134 -2.58 -10.37 -7.42
N GLN A 135 -2.58 -11.04 -8.58
CA GLN A 135 -3.54 -12.10 -8.89
C GLN A 135 -3.30 -13.40 -8.09
N SER A 136 -2.07 -13.67 -7.66
CA SER A 136 -1.70 -14.91 -6.98
C SER A 136 -2.28 -15.02 -5.58
N GLU A 137 -2.40 -16.25 -5.06
CA GLU A 137 -2.94 -16.49 -3.72
C GLU A 137 -1.92 -16.24 -2.59
N ASP A 138 -0.62 -16.31 -2.88
CA ASP A 138 0.43 -15.98 -1.91
C ASP A 138 0.26 -14.56 -1.36
N TYR A 139 0.38 -14.44 -0.04
CA TYR A 139 0.34 -13.14 0.62
C TYR A 139 1.66 -12.37 0.49
N ARG A 140 2.76 -13.04 0.13
CA ARG A 140 4.10 -12.45 0.01
C ARG A 140 4.59 -12.50 -1.44
N ARG A 141 5.15 -11.38 -1.92
CA ARG A 141 5.86 -11.28 -3.20
C ARG A 141 7.17 -10.53 -3.05
N CYS A 142 8.18 -10.92 -3.80
CA CYS A 142 9.43 -10.19 -3.91
C CYS A 142 9.79 -10.05 -5.39
N PHE A 143 10.09 -8.82 -5.81
CA PHE A 143 10.50 -8.50 -7.17
C PHE A 143 11.91 -7.90 -7.16
N GLY A 144 12.70 -8.25 -8.17
CA GLY A 144 14.03 -7.68 -8.41
C GLY A 144 14.35 -7.69 -9.90
N LEU A 145 15.46 -7.04 -10.26
CA LEU A 145 15.95 -7.03 -11.63
C LEU A 145 16.61 -8.38 -11.96
N LYS A 146 16.36 -8.87 -13.17
CA LYS A 146 16.91 -10.12 -13.69
C LYS A 146 17.03 -10.03 -15.21
N GLU A 147 17.87 -10.87 -15.78
CA GLU A 147 17.91 -11.07 -17.23
C GLU A 147 16.65 -11.85 -17.67
N ASP A 148 16.08 -11.50 -18.83
CA ASP A 148 14.74 -11.96 -19.23
C ASP A 148 14.70 -13.44 -19.60
N GLY A 149 15.74 -13.98 -20.25
CA GLY A 149 15.77 -15.37 -20.71
C GLY A 149 16.16 -16.37 -19.62
N THR A 150 17.29 -16.13 -18.97
CA THR A 150 17.92 -17.00 -17.97
C THR A 150 17.35 -16.81 -16.57
N LEU A 151 16.68 -15.68 -16.32
CA LEU A 151 16.23 -15.25 -15.01
C LEU A 151 17.38 -15.03 -14.01
N GLU A 152 18.61 -14.90 -14.50
CA GLU A 152 19.78 -14.58 -13.67
C GLU A 152 19.55 -13.23 -12.97
N PRO A 153 19.72 -13.14 -11.64
CA PRO A 153 19.59 -11.89 -10.92
C PRO A 153 20.61 -10.85 -11.42
N PHE A 154 20.20 -9.58 -11.47
CA PHE A 154 21.13 -8.50 -11.74
C PHE A 154 22.25 -8.47 -10.68
N PRO A 155 23.51 -8.16 -11.04
CA PRO A 155 24.62 -8.15 -10.10
C PRO A 155 24.31 -7.40 -8.80
N ASP A 156 24.70 -7.99 -7.68
CA ASP A 156 24.52 -7.49 -6.31
C ASP A 156 23.06 -7.30 -5.85
N ASP A 157 22.07 -7.67 -6.66
CA ASP A 157 20.64 -7.57 -6.32
C ASP A 157 20.27 -6.16 -5.82
N LEU A 158 20.76 -5.11 -6.49
CA LEU A 158 20.75 -3.73 -6.01
C LEU A 158 19.38 -3.17 -5.62
N MET A 159 18.28 -3.77 -6.09
CA MET A 159 16.92 -3.38 -5.71
C MET A 159 16.01 -4.59 -5.53
N LYS A 160 15.33 -4.66 -4.38
CA LYS A 160 14.24 -5.61 -4.11
C LYS A 160 12.98 -4.88 -3.64
N LEU A 161 11.83 -5.26 -4.20
CA LEU A 161 10.52 -4.76 -3.81
C LEU A 161 9.70 -5.91 -3.22
N HIS A 162 9.51 -5.89 -1.91
CA HIS A 162 8.69 -6.84 -1.17
C HIS A 162 7.27 -6.30 -1.01
N PHE A 163 6.28 -7.15 -1.23
CA PHE A 163 4.87 -6.85 -1.00
C PHE A 163 4.25 -7.91 -0.11
N PHE A 164 3.52 -7.46 0.90
CA PHE A 164 2.79 -8.30 1.85
C PHE A 164 1.32 -7.89 1.87
N GLU A 165 0.46 -8.73 1.30
CA GLU A 165 -0.99 -8.54 1.20
C GLU A 165 -1.69 -9.10 2.43
N MET A 166 -1.96 -8.21 3.40
CA MET A 166 -2.58 -8.59 4.67
C MET A 166 -3.93 -9.31 4.54
N PRO A 167 -4.82 -8.99 3.57
CA PRO A 167 -6.07 -9.74 3.41
C PRO A 167 -5.85 -11.21 3.04
N LYS A 168 -4.87 -11.48 2.17
CA LYS A 168 -4.48 -12.86 1.81
C LYS A 168 -3.88 -13.58 3.01
N PHE A 169 -3.01 -12.89 3.76
CA PHE A 169 -2.46 -13.42 5.00
C PHE A 169 -3.57 -13.83 5.97
N ARG A 170 -4.52 -12.94 6.28
CA ARG A 170 -5.64 -13.24 7.20
C ARG A 170 -6.48 -14.42 6.72
N ALA A 171 -6.72 -14.53 5.42
CA ALA A 171 -7.45 -15.66 4.85
C ALA A 171 -6.68 -16.99 5.00
N LEU A 172 -5.37 -16.98 4.79
CA LEU A 172 -4.52 -18.15 4.97
C LEU A 172 -4.39 -18.54 6.45
N ASP A 173 -4.17 -17.56 7.33
CA ASP A 173 -3.98 -17.77 8.78
C ASP A 173 -5.23 -18.35 9.43
N LYS A 174 -6.41 -17.79 9.11
CA LYS A 174 -7.70 -18.31 9.58
C LYS A 174 -7.95 -19.77 9.18
N ASN A 175 -7.41 -20.18 8.03
CA ASN A 175 -7.55 -21.53 7.51
C ASN A 175 -6.39 -22.46 7.92
N GLY A 176 -5.47 -22.02 8.78
CA GLY A 176 -4.31 -22.81 9.22
C GLY A 176 -3.32 -23.11 8.08
N LYS A 177 -3.28 -22.28 7.04
CA LYS A 177 -2.42 -22.46 5.84
C LYS A 177 -1.11 -21.68 5.89
N ILE A 178 -0.83 -20.99 6.99
CA ILE A 178 0.46 -20.34 7.22
C ILE A 178 1.46 -21.39 7.69
N ALA A 179 2.64 -21.44 7.04
CA ALA A 179 3.69 -22.38 7.41
C ALA A 179 4.20 -22.09 8.83
N THR A 180 4.53 -23.13 9.59
CA THR A 180 4.96 -22.99 10.99
C THR A 180 6.29 -22.26 11.14
N ASN A 181 7.15 -22.30 10.11
CA ASN A 181 8.42 -21.61 10.05
C ASN A 181 8.32 -20.20 9.44
N ASP A 182 7.11 -19.72 9.16
CA ASP A 182 6.90 -18.38 8.62
C ASP A 182 7.14 -17.32 9.70
N ARG A 183 8.35 -16.73 9.69
CA ARG A 183 8.77 -15.72 10.67
C ARG A 183 8.00 -14.41 10.52
N MET A 184 7.50 -14.09 9.32
CA MET A 184 6.72 -12.88 9.08
C MET A 184 5.32 -12.97 9.70
N ALA A 185 4.79 -14.18 9.85
CA ALA A 185 3.44 -14.40 10.35
C ALA A 185 3.16 -13.74 11.70
N LYS A 186 4.14 -13.73 12.62
CA LYS A 186 3.96 -13.11 13.95
C LYS A 186 3.73 -11.59 13.86
N TRP A 187 4.45 -10.92 12.96
CA TRP A 187 4.30 -9.49 12.71
C TRP A 187 2.98 -9.18 12.03
N LEU A 188 2.57 -9.98 11.04
CA LEU A 188 1.28 -9.77 10.38
C LEU A 188 0.11 -10.05 11.31
N ARG A 189 0.21 -11.04 12.21
CA ARG A 189 -0.78 -11.24 13.28
C ARG A 189 -0.86 -10.01 14.18
N PHE A 190 0.28 -9.45 14.59
CA PHE A 190 0.32 -8.25 15.43
C PHE A 190 -0.34 -7.06 14.74
N LEU A 191 0.07 -6.77 13.50
CA LEU A 191 -0.43 -5.64 12.73
C LEU A 191 -1.92 -5.77 12.39
N THR A 192 -2.40 -7.00 12.18
CA THR A 192 -3.79 -7.26 11.75
C THR A 192 -4.72 -7.67 12.90
N ASN A 193 -4.25 -7.72 14.14
CA ASN A 193 -5.08 -8.05 15.28
C ASN A 193 -6.18 -6.99 15.49
N THR A 194 -7.40 -7.46 15.69
CA THR A 194 -8.59 -6.62 15.97
C THR A 194 -9.29 -7.03 17.26
N ASP A 195 -8.73 -7.98 17.99
CA ASP A 195 -9.27 -8.50 19.25
C ASP A 195 -8.34 -8.10 20.39
N ASP A 196 -8.80 -7.13 21.18
CA ASP A 196 -8.02 -6.55 22.27
C ASP A 196 -7.71 -7.55 23.40
N THR A 197 -8.46 -8.66 23.48
CA THR A 197 -8.22 -9.71 24.48
C THR A 197 -6.97 -10.52 24.18
N ARG A 198 -6.45 -10.45 22.94
CA ARG A 198 -5.32 -11.27 22.48
C ARG A 198 -3.96 -10.63 22.71
N TRP A 199 -3.88 -9.34 23.04
CA TRP A 199 -2.59 -8.65 23.19
C TRP A 199 -1.67 -9.32 24.22
N GLU A 200 -2.21 -9.67 25.38
CA GLU A 200 -1.47 -10.36 26.45
C GLU A 200 -1.02 -11.78 26.06
N GLU A 201 -1.83 -12.48 25.26
CA GLU A 201 -1.46 -13.79 24.71
C GLU A 201 -0.31 -13.65 23.72
N MET A 202 -0.38 -12.65 22.83
CA MET A 202 0.64 -12.39 21.82
C MET A 202 1.98 -11.97 22.43
N ALA A 203 1.95 -11.11 23.45
CA ALA A 203 3.13 -10.66 24.17
C ALA A 203 3.95 -11.85 24.73
N LYS A 204 3.29 -12.91 25.20
CA LYS A 204 3.95 -14.09 25.78
C LYS A 204 4.65 -14.99 24.76
N GLN A 205 4.43 -14.79 23.46
CA GLN A 205 4.95 -15.68 22.42
C GLN A 205 6.40 -15.35 22.02
N ASP A 206 6.80 -14.08 22.12
CA ASP A 206 8.08 -13.59 21.62
C ASP A 206 8.45 -12.27 22.32
N PRO A 207 9.71 -12.07 22.80
CA PRO A 207 10.11 -10.84 23.48
C PRO A 207 9.91 -9.56 22.67
N MET A 208 10.00 -9.63 21.34
CA MET A 208 9.74 -8.48 20.47
C MET A 208 8.24 -8.22 20.30
N LEU A 209 7.38 -9.25 20.41
CA LEU A 209 5.94 -9.04 20.52
C LEU A 209 5.56 -8.43 21.87
N GLU A 210 6.20 -8.85 22.97
CA GLU A 210 6.03 -8.22 24.29
C GLU A 210 6.36 -6.72 24.22
N LEU A 211 7.54 -6.38 23.68
CA LEU A 211 7.94 -4.99 23.47
C LEU A 211 6.96 -4.22 22.55
N SER A 212 6.46 -4.87 21.49
CA SER A 212 5.50 -4.27 20.57
C SER A 212 4.17 -3.94 21.25
N VAL A 213 3.64 -4.88 22.05
CA VAL A 213 2.39 -4.71 22.80
C VAL A 213 2.58 -3.65 23.87
N GLU A 214 3.71 -3.63 24.58
CA GLU A 214 3.97 -2.61 25.60
C GLU A 214 4.03 -1.20 25.01
N LYS A 215 4.76 -1.04 23.92
CA LYS A 215 4.86 0.25 23.23
C LYS A 215 3.50 0.70 22.69
N LEU A 216 2.70 -0.24 22.16
CA LEU A 216 1.32 0.04 21.73
C LEU A 216 0.42 0.42 22.92
N ARG A 217 0.59 -0.21 24.09
CA ARG A 217 -0.15 0.08 25.32
C ARG A 217 0.10 1.50 25.78
N LEU A 218 1.37 1.87 25.91
CA LEU A 218 1.78 3.23 26.29
C LEU A 218 1.26 4.27 25.30
N ALA A 219 1.40 4.02 24.00
CA ALA A 219 0.86 4.88 22.95
C ALA A 219 -0.68 5.04 23.03
N SER A 220 -1.39 3.96 23.37
CA SER A 220 -2.85 3.97 23.49
C SER A 220 -3.35 4.75 24.70
N MET A 221 -2.53 4.89 25.74
CA MET A 221 -2.85 5.65 26.95
C MET A 221 -2.47 7.13 26.85
N ASP A 222 -1.68 7.53 25.85
CA ASP A 222 -1.27 8.91 25.63
C ASP A 222 -2.39 9.72 24.91
N PRO A 223 -2.92 10.79 25.53
CA PRO A 223 -4.00 11.59 24.93
C PRO A 223 -3.62 12.32 23.63
N GLU A 224 -2.36 12.75 23.50
CA GLU A 224 -1.88 13.49 22.33
C GLU A 224 -1.72 12.53 21.14
N ILE A 225 -1.11 11.37 21.38
CA ILE A 225 -1.00 10.30 20.36
C ILE A 225 -2.40 9.87 19.90
N ARG A 226 -3.34 9.72 20.84
CA ARG A 226 -4.73 9.39 20.52
C ARG A 226 -5.39 10.45 19.65
N MET A 227 -5.22 11.73 19.97
CA MET A 227 -5.77 12.82 19.16
C MET A 227 -5.24 12.78 17.72
N GLN A 228 -3.93 12.56 17.55
CA GLN A 228 -3.30 12.44 16.24
C GLN A 228 -3.80 11.22 15.46
N TYR A 229 -3.96 10.09 16.14
CA TYR A 229 -4.56 8.89 15.57
C TYR A 229 -6.01 9.11 15.09
N GLU A 230 -6.85 9.73 15.92
CA GLU A 230 -8.25 10.01 15.58
C GLU A 230 -8.36 10.98 14.41
N ALA A 231 -7.52 12.01 14.36
CA ALA A 231 -7.41 12.93 13.23
C ALA A 231 -7.01 12.19 11.94
N ARG A 232 -6.07 11.23 12.04
CA ARG A 232 -5.63 10.41 10.91
C ARG A 232 -6.73 9.48 10.41
N GLU A 233 -7.43 8.77 11.32
CA GLU A 233 -8.57 7.92 10.96
C GLU A 233 -9.70 8.73 10.31
N LYS A 234 -9.98 9.94 10.80
CA LYS A 234 -10.96 10.84 10.19
C LYS A 234 -10.56 11.21 8.76
N ALA A 235 -9.31 11.61 8.55
CA ALA A 235 -8.82 11.95 7.20
C ALA A 235 -8.91 10.76 6.23
N LEU A 236 -8.64 9.53 6.70
CA LEU A 236 -8.80 8.32 5.89
C LEU A 236 -10.27 8.08 5.50
N ARG A 237 -11.21 8.24 6.44
CA ARG A 237 -12.65 8.10 6.17
C ARG A 237 -13.17 9.16 5.21
N ASP A 238 -12.71 10.41 5.35
CA ASP A 238 -13.09 11.49 4.45
C ASP A 238 -12.61 11.19 3.01
N ILE A 239 -11.39 10.68 2.85
CA ILE A 239 -10.86 10.25 1.54
C ILE A 239 -11.68 9.08 0.95
N GLU A 240 -12.08 8.11 1.77
CA GLU A 240 -12.93 7.00 1.32
C GLU A 240 -14.32 7.50 0.88
N SER A 241 -14.95 8.37 1.66
CA SER A 241 -16.25 8.98 1.29
C SER A 241 -16.18 9.72 -0.04
N ILE A 242 -15.19 10.60 -0.21
CA ILE A 242 -15.00 11.35 -1.47
C ILE A 242 -14.82 10.41 -2.66
N ARG A 243 -14.11 9.30 -2.46
CA ARG A 243 -13.88 8.32 -3.51
C ARG A 243 -15.15 7.55 -3.87
N ASP A 244 -15.95 7.19 -2.87
CA ASP A 244 -17.21 6.48 -3.08
C ASP A 244 -18.23 7.38 -3.80
N ASP A 245 -18.34 8.65 -3.39
CA ASP A 245 -19.16 9.65 -4.06
C ASP A 245 -18.75 9.82 -5.53
N ALA A 246 -17.43 9.99 -5.80
CA ALA A 246 -16.92 10.10 -7.17
C ALA A 246 -17.15 8.84 -8.02
N LEU A 247 -17.13 7.65 -7.41
CA LEU A 247 -17.44 6.39 -8.11
C LEU A 247 -18.93 6.28 -8.42
N GLU A 248 -19.80 6.76 -7.53
CA GLU A 248 -21.25 6.79 -7.75
C GLU A 248 -21.62 7.78 -8.86
N GLU A 249 -21.09 9.00 -8.81
CA GLU A 249 -21.26 10.01 -9.87
C GLU A 249 -20.78 9.48 -11.23
N GLY A 250 -19.57 8.92 -11.29
CA GLY A 250 -19.04 8.36 -12.54
C GLY A 250 -19.84 7.17 -13.08
N LYS A 251 -20.48 6.37 -12.22
CA LYS A 251 -21.42 5.31 -12.64
C LYS A 251 -22.72 5.88 -13.18
N LEU A 252 -23.24 6.95 -12.57
CA LEU A 252 -24.45 7.63 -13.04
C LEU A 252 -24.21 8.29 -14.40
N GLU A 253 -23.11 9.03 -14.55
CA GLU A 253 -22.70 9.64 -15.82
C GLU A 253 -22.51 8.56 -16.90
N GLY A 254 -21.73 7.51 -16.65
CA GLY A 254 -21.52 6.44 -17.62
C GLY A 254 -22.81 5.69 -18.00
N LYS A 255 -23.79 5.60 -17.09
CA LYS A 255 -25.11 5.02 -17.40
C LYS A 255 -25.96 5.95 -18.28
N LEU A 256 -25.86 7.26 -18.07
CA LEU A 256 -26.53 8.27 -18.90
C LEU A 256 -25.91 8.32 -20.29
N GLU A 257 -24.58 8.42 -20.38
CA GLU A 257 -23.84 8.39 -21.63
C GLU A 257 -24.13 7.11 -22.42
N GLY A 258 -23.99 5.93 -21.81
CA GLY A 258 -24.29 4.67 -22.49
C GLY A 258 -25.75 4.53 -22.94
N LYS A 259 -26.70 5.21 -22.27
CA LYS A 259 -28.09 5.24 -22.72
C LYS A 259 -28.27 6.14 -23.95
N GLU A 260 -27.59 7.28 -24.01
CA GLU A 260 -27.64 8.16 -25.18
C GLU A 260 -26.86 7.56 -26.37
N GLU A 261 -25.65 7.03 -26.14
CA GLU A 261 -24.89 6.30 -27.16
C GLU A 261 -25.69 5.12 -27.71
N GLY A 262 -26.33 4.32 -26.84
CA GLY A 262 -27.18 3.21 -27.29
C GLY A 262 -28.38 3.66 -28.14
N LYS A 263 -28.99 4.82 -27.86
CA LYS A 263 -30.03 5.39 -28.73
C LYS A 263 -29.47 5.80 -30.08
N GLU A 264 -28.29 6.42 -30.11
CA GLU A 264 -27.63 6.82 -31.35
C GLU A 264 -27.21 5.61 -32.19
N GLU A 265 -26.67 4.54 -31.59
CA GLU A 265 -26.33 3.29 -32.27
C GLU A 265 -27.56 2.62 -32.89
N VAL A 266 -28.67 2.56 -32.15
CA VAL A 266 -29.95 2.07 -32.66
C VAL A 266 -30.45 2.95 -33.79
N ALA A 267 -30.36 4.29 -33.66
CA ALA A 267 -30.76 5.22 -34.70
C ALA A 267 -29.95 5.04 -35.99
N GLN A 268 -28.62 4.92 -35.88
CA GLN A 268 -27.74 4.65 -37.01
C GLN A 268 -28.08 3.32 -37.69
N THR A 269 -28.35 2.27 -36.91
CA THR A 269 -28.75 0.97 -37.44
C THR A 269 -30.06 1.07 -38.21
N MET A 270 -31.08 1.70 -37.64
CA MET A 270 -32.37 1.92 -38.32
C MET A 270 -32.21 2.75 -39.61
N LEU A 271 -31.37 3.79 -39.60
CA LEU A 271 -31.09 4.61 -40.78
C LEU A 271 -30.38 3.82 -41.90
N ARG A 272 -29.42 2.95 -41.54
CA ARG A 272 -28.74 2.06 -42.53
C ARG A 272 -29.70 1.06 -43.17
N GLU A 273 -30.67 0.57 -42.41
CA GLU A 273 -31.74 -0.30 -42.90
C GLU A 273 -32.82 0.45 -43.73
N GLY A 274 -32.63 1.75 -43.96
CA GLY A 274 -33.53 2.56 -44.80
C GLY A 274 -34.81 3.01 -44.12
N MET A 275 -34.88 2.97 -42.78
CA MET A 275 -36.04 3.44 -42.04
C MET A 275 -36.18 4.97 -42.13
N GLU A 276 -37.40 5.46 -42.29
CA GLU A 276 -37.73 6.89 -42.37
C GLU A 276 -37.30 7.67 -41.12
N ILE A 277 -36.77 8.88 -41.29
CA ILE A 277 -36.28 9.75 -40.20
C ILE A 277 -37.37 9.95 -39.11
N SER A 278 -38.62 10.14 -39.53
CA SER A 278 -39.75 10.31 -38.62
C SER A 278 -40.06 9.07 -37.77
N PHE A 279 -39.74 7.88 -38.27
CA PHE A 279 -39.86 6.62 -37.54
C PHE A 279 -38.71 6.47 -36.55
N VAL A 280 -37.48 6.76 -36.98
CA VAL A 280 -36.28 6.69 -36.13
C VAL A 280 -36.39 7.64 -34.92
N ILE A 281 -36.83 8.88 -35.14
CA ILE A 281 -37.10 9.86 -34.06
C ILE A 281 -38.09 9.28 -33.04
N ARG A 282 -39.17 8.66 -33.50
CA ARG A 282 -40.23 8.12 -32.63
C ARG A 282 -39.76 6.94 -31.79
N MET A 283 -38.92 6.07 -32.37
CA MET A 283 -38.46 4.85 -31.70
C MET A 283 -37.30 5.10 -30.73
N THR A 284 -36.41 6.03 -31.08
CA THR A 284 -35.20 6.32 -30.28
C THR A 284 -35.42 7.46 -29.28
N GLY A 285 -36.41 8.32 -29.54
CA GLY A 285 -36.68 9.52 -28.75
C GLY A 285 -35.62 10.62 -28.92
N LEU A 286 -34.71 10.48 -29.90
CA LEU A 286 -33.70 11.49 -30.22
C LEU A 286 -34.33 12.71 -30.89
N SER A 287 -33.68 13.87 -30.75
CA SER A 287 -34.12 15.08 -31.44
C SER A 287 -33.98 14.92 -32.96
N ARG A 288 -34.83 15.62 -33.71
CA ARG A 288 -34.75 15.65 -35.17
C ARG A 288 -33.36 16.02 -35.68
N GLU A 289 -32.74 17.03 -35.08
CA GLU A 289 -31.41 17.52 -35.44
C GLU A 289 -30.33 16.42 -35.30
N VAL A 290 -30.37 15.64 -34.21
CA VAL A 290 -29.42 14.53 -33.99
C VAL A 290 -29.59 13.45 -35.06
N VAL A 291 -30.84 13.04 -35.35
CA VAL A 291 -31.12 11.99 -36.36
C VAL A 291 -30.76 12.46 -37.77
N GLU A 292 -31.02 13.73 -38.12
CA GLU A 292 -30.64 14.32 -39.42
C GLU A 292 -29.12 14.42 -39.59
N ASN A 293 -28.39 14.77 -38.51
CA ASN A 293 -26.93 14.77 -38.50
C ASN A 293 -26.33 13.36 -38.60
N LEU A 294 -26.94 12.35 -37.97
CA LEU A 294 -26.52 10.95 -38.15
C LEU A 294 -26.77 10.47 -39.59
N ALA A 295 -27.91 10.83 -40.18
CA ALA A 295 -28.25 10.47 -41.55
C ALA A 295 -27.34 11.13 -42.60
N SER A 296 -26.87 12.37 -42.37
CA SER A 296 -25.95 13.05 -43.28
C SER A 296 -24.56 12.41 -43.28
N LYS A 297 -24.05 12.02 -42.09
CA LYS A 297 -22.78 11.28 -41.93
C LYS A 297 -22.77 9.88 -42.56
N LEU A 298 -23.93 9.25 -42.71
CA LEU A 298 -24.05 7.93 -43.36
C LEU A 298 -24.08 8.03 -44.91
N LYS A 299 -24.29 9.23 -45.47
CA LYS A 299 -24.32 9.49 -46.92
C LYS A 299 -22.98 10.00 -47.47
N SER A 300 -22.03 10.35 -46.60
CA SER A 300 -20.64 10.71 -46.94
C SER A 300 -19.74 9.49 -46.92
#